data_AF-A0A450ZMJ3-F1
#
_entry.id   AF-A0A450ZMJ3-F1
#
_cell.length_a   1.000
_cell.length_b   1.000
_cell.length_c   1.000
_cell.angle_alpha   90.00
_cell.angle_beta   90.00
_cell.angle_gamma   90.00
#
_symmetry.space_group_name_H-M   'P 1'
#
loop_
_entity.id
_entity.type
_entity.pdbx_description
1 polymer ?
#
loop_
_entity_poly.entity_id
_entity_poly.type
_entity_poly.pdbx_seq_one_letter_code
_entity_poly.pdbx_strand_id
1 'polypeptide(L)' 'MPAVTIRNLSGETHRALKVRATQHRHSMEAEIRSILEETVRPDKRVKIGSALAAFGQRHGGLDLDTTRNPGSPEPVVFE' A
#
# COMPACT_ATOMS: atom_id res chain seq x y z
N MET A 1 -0.90 0.80 -18.30
CA MET A 1 -0.20 1.57 -17.25
C MET A 1 -1.19 2.54 -16.66
N PRO A 2 -1.35 2.62 -15.33
CA PRO A 2 -2.19 3.66 -14.73
C PRO A 2 -1.56 5.04 -15.01
N ALA A 3 -2.40 6.02 -15.34
CA ALA A 3 -1.98 7.38 -15.64
C ALA A 3 -2.87 8.39 -14.88
N VAL A 4 -2.27 9.50 -14.46
CA VAL A 4 -2.95 10.58 -13.72
C VAL A 4 -2.63 11.92 -14.39
N THR A 5 -3.66 12.72 -14.61
CA THR A 5 -3.52 14.09 -15.15
C THR A 5 -3.99 15.10 -14.11
N ILE A 6 -3.10 15.99 -13.69
CA ILE A 6 -3.43 17.07 -12.75
C ILE A 6 -3.74 18.33 -13.55
N ARG A 7 -4.98 18.80 -13.48
CA ARG A 7 -5.43 20.04 -14.13
C ARG A 7 -5.30 21.22 -13.16
N ASN A 8 -5.09 22.42 -13.70
CA ASN A 8 -5.03 23.68 -12.94
C ASN A 8 -3.96 23.69 -11.83
N LEU A 9 -2.82 23.01 -12.04
CA LEU A 9 -1.68 23.10 -11.12
C LEU A 9 -1.15 24.53 -11.12
N SER A 10 -0.97 25.12 -9.93
CA SER A 10 -0.43 26.47 -9.83
C SER A 10 0.95 26.54 -10.48
N GLY A 11 1.24 27.66 -11.15
CA GLY A 11 2.53 27.85 -11.82
C GLY A 11 3.71 27.90 -10.84
N GLU A 12 3.45 28.21 -9.57
CA GLU A 12 4.43 28.14 -8.49
C GLU A 12 4.76 26.68 -8.14
N THR A 13 3.75 25.84 -7.92
CA THR A 13 3.95 24.41 -7.61
C THR A 13 4.65 23.69 -8.76
N HIS A 14 4.27 23.99 -10.01
CA HIS A 14 4.96 23.42 -11.18
C HIS A 14 6.45 23.78 -11.21
N ARG A 15 6.80 25.04 -10.92
CA ARG A 15 8.20 25.49 -10.85
C ARG A 15 8.95 24.84 -9.69
N ALA A 16 8.35 24.78 -8.51
CA ALA A 16 8.95 24.15 -7.33
C ALA A 16 9.25 22.67 -7.59
N LEU A 17 8.31 21.93 -8.19
CA LEU A 17 8.50 20.53 -8.56
C LEU A 17 9.61 20.37 -9.61
N LYS A 18 9.76 21.29 -10.57
CA LYS A 18 10.82 21.24 -11.58
C LYS A 18 12.21 21.44 -10.98
N VAL A 19 12.32 22.37 -10.03
CA VAL A 19 13.57 22.59 -9.27
C VAL A 19 13.92 21.34 -8.45
N ARG A 20 12.94 20.79 -7.72
CA ARG A 20 13.13 19.57 -6.92
C ARG A 20 13.56 18.37 -7.77
N ALA A 21 12.92 18.15 -8.92
CA ALA A 21 13.30 17.10 -9.86
C ALA A 21 14.76 17.24 -10.33
N THR A 22 15.20 18.48 -10.61
CA THR A 22 16.58 18.77 -11.01
C THR A 22 17.57 18.47 -9.89
N GLN A 23 17.24 18.83 -8.65
CA GLN A 23 18.06 18.54 -7.47
C GLN A 23 18.23 17.04 -7.24
N HIS A 24 17.16 16.26 -7.43
CA HIS A 24 17.18 14.80 -7.31
C HIS A 24 17.68 14.07 -8.57
N ARG A 25 18.05 14.82 -9.63
CA ARG A 25 18.43 14.26 -10.95
C ARG A 25 17.36 13.34 -11.54
N HIS A 26 16.10 13.66 -11.28
CA HIS A 26 14.94 12.95 -11.77
C HIS A 26 14.29 13.71 -12.93
N SER A 27 13.56 12.98 -13.77
CA SER A 27 12.57 13.62 -14.64
C SER A 27 11.42 14.17 -13.80
N MET A 28 10.66 15.11 -14.38
CA MET A 28 9.46 15.66 -13.75
C MET A 28 8.48 14.56 -13.30
N GLU A 29 8.26 13.58 -14.18
CA GLU A 29 7.36 12.45 -13.94
C GLU A 29 7.92 11.52 -12.85
N ALA A 30 9.22 11.23 -12.86
CA ALA A 30 9.86 10.41 -11.85
C ALA A 30 9.78 11.05 -10.46
N GLU A 31 9.96 12.37 -10.37
CA GLU A 31 9.85 13.10 -9.10
C GLU A 31 8.42 13.09 -8.56
N ILE A 32 7.42 13.37 -9.41
CA ILE A 32 6.01 13.33 -9.02
C ILE A 32 5.64 11.91 -8.56
N ARG A 33 6.12 10.88 -9.26
CA ARG A 33 5.89 9.49 -8.88
C ARG A 33 6.51 9.17 -7.53
N SER A 34 7.75 9.58 -7.27
CA SER A 34 8.42 9.37 -5.98
C SER A 34 7.62 9.98 -4.83
N ILE A 35 7.20 11.24 -4.98
CA ILE A 35 6.38 11.93 -3.97
C ILE A 35 5.09 11.17 -3.68
N LEU A 36 4.37 10.74 -4.72
CA LEU A 36 3.12 10.00 -4.56
C LEU A 36 3.37 8.65 -3.89
N GLU A 37 4.39 7.91 -4.29
CA GLU A 37 4.74 6.60 -3.72
C GLU A 37 5.10 6.71 -2.24
N GLU A 38 5.97 7.65 -1.88
CA GLU A 38 6.35 7.93 -0.49
C GLU A 38 5.12 8.30 0.36
N THR A 39 4.21 9.11 -0.20
CA THR A 39 3.01 9.56 0.52
C THR A 39 1.99 8.44 0.73
N VAL A 40 1.78 7.57 -0.26
CA VAL A 40 0.75 6.52 -0.22
C VAL A 40 1.27 5.18 0.32
N ARG A 41 2.59 4.99 0.41
CA ARG A 41 3.24 3.78 0.91
C ARG A 41 4.25 4.12 2.02
N PRO A 42 3.79 4.63 3.18
CA PRO A 42 4.70 4.92 4.28
C PRO A 42 5.43 3.65 4.74
N ASP A 43 6.70 3.78 5.13
CA ASP A 43 7.56 2.64 5.53
C ASP A 43 6.96 1.80 6.66
N LYS A 44 6.21 2.45 7.55
CA LYS A 44 5.55 1.81 8.70
C LYS A 44 4.27 1.06 8.33
N ARG A 45 3.88 1.01 7.05
CA ARG A 45 2.67 0.29 6.62
C ARG A 45 2.85 -1.21 6.82
N VAL A 46 1.93 -1.81 7.58
CA VAL A 46 1.86 -3.27 7.70
C VAL A 46 1.50 -3.88 6.35
N LYS A 47 2.42 -4.63 5.76
CA LYS A 47 2.19 -5.43 4.55
C LYS A 47 1.51 -6.73 4.94
N ILE A 48 0.23 -6.66 5.34
CA ILE A 48 -0.54 -7.78 5.91
C ILE A 48 -0.43 -9.04 5.04
N GLY A 49 -0.62 -8.93 3.73
CA GLY A 49 -0.49 -10.07 2.81
C GLY A 49 0.90 -10.71 2.85
N SER A 50 1.97 -9.91 2.83
CA SER A 50 3.34 -10.43 2.95
C SER A 50 3.61 -11.05 4.33
N ALA A 51 3.08 -10.45 5.40
CA ALA A 51 3.23 -10.97 6.75
C ALA A 51 2.52 -12.34 6.92
N LEU A 52 1.30 -12.46 6.39
CA LEU A 52 0.54 -13.72 6.38
C LEU A 52 1.20 -14.78 5.50
N ALA A 53 1.71 -14.39 4.32
CA ALA A 53 2.44 -15.31 3.46
C ALA A 53 3.71 -15.84 4.12
N ALA A 54 4.50 -14.96 4.76
CA ALA A 54 5.67 -15.33 5.52
C ALA A 54 5.32 -16.22 6.73
N PHE A 55 4.18 -15.96 7.39
CA PHE A 55 3.66 -16.81 8.44
C PHE A 55 3.35 -18.22 7.92
N GLY A 56 2.55 -18.34 6.85
CA GLY A 56 2.22 -19.64 6.28
C GLY A 56 3.45 -20.43 5.81
N GLN A 57 4.43 -19.77 5.21
CA GLN A 57 5.69 -20.41 4.79
C GLN A 57 6.47 -21.01 5.96
N ARG A 58 6.51 -20.35 7.13
CA ARG A 58 7.16 -20.90 8.34
C ARG A 58 6.50 -22.18 8.84
N HIS A 59 5.23 -22.41 8.50
CA HIS A 59 4.47 -23.59 8.86
C HIS A 59 4.39 -24.64 7.72
N GLY A 60 5.17 -24.48 6.65
CA GLY A 60 5.18 -25.41 5.51
C GLY A 60 4.03 -25.20 4.52
N GLY A 61 3.34 -24.07 4.59
CA GLY A 61 2.07 -23.82 3.92
C GLY A 61 0.88 -24.00 4.87
N LEU A 62 -0.22 -23.31 4.59
CA LEU A 62 -1.47 -23.45 5.34
C LEU A 62 -2.55 -23.88 4.36
N ASP A 63 -3.16 -25.02 4.63
CA ASP A 63 -4.39 -25.46 4.00
C ASP A 63 -5.49 -25.40 5.06
N LEU A 64 -6.32 -24.36 4.99
CA LEU A 64 -7.36 -24.08 5.98
C LEU A 64 -8.70 -24.45 5.36
N ASP A 65 -9.47 -25.28 6.06
CA ASP A 65 -10.90 -25.38 5.76
C ASP A 65 -11.56 -24.06 6.16
N THR A 66 -11.89 -23.25 5.16
CA THR A 66 -12.51 -21.93 5.33
C THR A 66 -14.04 -22.01 5.34
N THR A 67 -14.62 -23.21 5.24
CA THR A 67 -16.07 -23.36 5.30
C THR A 67 -16.58 -23.02 6.69
N ARG A 68 -17.55 -22.09 6.71
CA ARG A 68 -18.21 -21.71 7.95
C ARG A 68 -19.12 -22.84 8.39
N ASN A 69 -19.00 -23.27 9.63
CA ASN A 69 -19.95 -24.22 10.22
C ASN A 69 -21.38 -23.66 10.12
N PRO A 70 -22.33 -24.36 9.46
CA PRO A 70 -23.71 -23.91 9.31
C PRO A 70 -24.58 -24.16 10.55
N GLY A 71 -24.08 -24.88 11.56
CA GLY A 71 -24.80 -25.13 12.81
C GLY A 71 -25.10 -23.84 13.59
N SER A 72 -26.16 -23.85 14.39
CA SER A 72 -26.39 -22.76 15.34
C SER A 72 -25.22 -22.67 16.34
N PRO A 73 -24.74 -21.46 16.66
CA PRO A 73 -23.70 -21.30 17.67
C PRO A 73 -24.20 -21.80 19.03
N GLU A 74 -23.41 -22.62 19.70
CA GLU A 74 -23.71 -23.04 21.06
C GLU A 74 -23.58 -21.85 22.02
N PRO A 75 -24.46 -21.73 23.04
CA PRO A 75 -24.35 -20.66 24.02
C PRO A 75 -23.01 -20.75 24.76
N VAL A 76 -22.22 -19.67 24.72
CA VAL A 76 -21.01 -19.57 25.54
C VAL A 76 -21.44 -19.38 26.99
N VAL A 77 -21.07 -20.34 27.85
CA VAL A 77 -21.24 -20.21 29.30
C VAL A 77 -20.03 -19.46 29.83
N PHE A 78 -20.24 -18.28 30.40
CA PHE A 78 -19.19 -17.51 31.07
C PHE A 78 -19.24 -17.81 32.57
N GLU A 79 -18.11 -18.21 33.16
CA GLU A 79 -17.92 -18.31 34.62
C GLU A 79 -17.65 -16.93 35.25
#